data_AF-A0A9E5E5G7-F1
#
_entry.id   AF-A0A9E5E5G7-F1
#
_cell.length_a   1.000
_cell.length_b   1.000
_cell.length_c   1.000
_cell.angle_alpha   90.00
_cell.angle_beta   90.00
_cell.angle_gamma   90.00
#
_symmetry.space_group_name_H-M   'P 1'
#
loop_
_entity.id
_entity.type
_entity.pdbx_description
1 polymer ?
#
loop_
_entity_poly.entity_id
_entity_poly.type
_entity_poly.pdbx_seq_one_letter_code
_entity_poly.pdbx_strand_id
1 'polypeptide(L)'
;MNSAEVSALIAKNPTLKASKAKLESMEANAYVVHRSWGFGQIKRYDDAAQKLIIDFKGKKGHSMDPSFCLTTMDVLPPKHLLVRKETDTKTINELIAENPAQLLVETLQGYPNNAATAVEVEIVLSQVLGEEKFKKW
;
A
#
# COMPACT_ATOMS: atom_id res chain seq x y z
N MET A 1 0.78 10.66 -7.51
CA MET A 1 0.28 11.60 -8.52
C MET A 1 1.49 12.04 -9.31
N ASN A 2 1.35 12.42 -10.57
CA ASN A 2 2.51 12.93 -11.30
C ASN A 2 2.96 14.29 -10.71
N SER A 3 4.20 14.71 -10.97
CA SER A 3 4.76 15.90 -10.31
C SER A 3 4.02 17.19 -10.67
N ALA A 4 3.40 17.27 -11.85
CA ALA A 4 2.60 18.42 -12.27
C ALA A 4 1.28 18.50 -11.48
N GLU A 5 0.57 17.38 -11.34
CA GLU A 5 -0.65 17.26 -10.51
C GLU A 5 -0.38 17.69 -9.06
N VAL A 6 0.72 17.21 -8.47
CA VAL A 6 1.11 17.55 -7.09
C VAL A 6 1.45 19.02 -6.97
N SER A 7 2.16 19.59 -7.95
CA SER A 7 2.52 21.01 -7.94
C SER A 7 1.28 21.91 -8.05
N ALA A 8 0.30 21.52 -8.89
CA ALA A 8 -0.97 22.23 -9.01
C ALA A 8 -1.81 22.14 -7.73
N LEU A 9 -1.83 20.97 -7.08
CA LEU A 9 -2.51 20.76 -5.80
C LEU A 9 -1.89 21.63 -4.69
N ILE A 10 -0.55 21.67 -4.59
CA ILE A 10 0.16 22.50 -3.61
C ILE A 10 -0.06 23.99 -3.86
N ALA A 11 -0.13 24.42 -5.13
CA ALA A 11 -0.42 25.82 -5.46
C ALA A 11 -1.81 26.27 -4.92
N LYS A 12 -2.80 25.37 -4.92
CA LYS A 12 -4.13 25.60 -4.36
C LYS A 12 -4.18 25.43 -2.85
N ASN A 13 -3.34 24.56 -2.28
CA ASN A 13 -3.24 24.31 -0.85
C ASN A 13 -1.77 24.26 -0.38
N PRO A 14 -1.16 25.42 -0.07
CA PRO A 14 0.26 25.52 0.26
C PRO A 14 0.69 24.72 1.50
N THR A 15 -0.23 24.35 2.38
CA THR A 15 0.06 23.55 3.58
C THR A 15 0.58 22.15 3.23
N LEU A 16 0.26 21.65 2.03
CA LEU A 16 0.69 20.35 1.53
C LEU A 16 2.15 20.32 1.05
N LYS A 17 2.84 21.48 1.01
CA LYS A 17 4.21 21.59 0.48
C LYS A 17 5.20 20.62 1.15
N ALA A 18 5.09 20.45 2.46
CA ALA A 18 5.96 19.53 3.22
C ALA A 18 5.73 18.05 2.86
N SER A 19 4.56 17.73 2.30
CA SER A 19 4.16 16.36 1.97
C SER A 19 4.33 16.02 0.49
N LYS A 20 5.00 16.87 -0.30
CA LYS A 20 5.19 16.69 -1.75
C LYS A 20 5.63 15.28 -2.13
N ALA A 21 6.68 14.75 -1.52
CA ALA A 21 7.21 13.42 -1.84
C ALA A 21 6.19 12.30 -1.56
N LYS A 22 5.41 12.40 -0.47
CA LYS A 22 4.36 11.43 -0.14
C LYS A 22 3.16 11.52 -1.09
N LEU A 23 2.87 12.71 -1.61
CA LEU A 23 1.82 12.91 -2.63
C LEU A 23 2.26 12.38 -4.01
N GLU A 24 3.54 12.56 -4.35
CA GLU A 24 4.12 12.01 -5.58
C GLU A 24 4.07 10.48 -5.57
N SER A 25 4.36 9.83 -4.44
CA SER A 25 4.25 8.36 -4.33
C SER A 25 2.82 7.82 -4.47
N MET A 26 1.78 8.64 -4.31
CA MET A 26 0.38 8.24 -4.54
C MET A 26 0.03 8.18 -6.03
N GLU A 27 0.87 7.59 -6.86
CA GLU A 27 0.70 7.51 -8.32
C GLU A 27 -0.32 6.45 -8.76
N ALA A 28 -0.75 6.54 -10.01
CA ALA A 28 -1.62 5.54 -10.59
C ALA A 28 -0.95 4.16 -10.54
N ASN A 29 -1.75 3.13 -10.25
CA ASN A 29 -1.35 1.74 -10.02
C ASN A 29 -0.57 1.47 -8.73
N ALA A 30 -0.21 2.49 -7.95
CA ALA A 30 0.41 2.28 -6.65
C ALA A 30 -0.55 1.54 -5.71
N TYR A 31 0.00 0.60 -4.94
CA TYR A 31 -0.75 -0.13 -3.94
C TYR A 31 -0.66 0.57 -2.59
N VAL A 32 -1.74 0.52 -1.82
CA VAL A 32 -1.88 1.23 -0.55
C VAL A 32 -2.51 0.32 0.51
N VAL A 33 -2.27 0.64 1.78
CA VAL A 33 -3.06 0.12 2.90
C VAL A 33 -3.68 1.28 3.64
N HIS A 34 -5.00 1.32 3.67
CA HIS A 34 -5.78 2.27 4.43
C HIS A 34 -6.14 1.70 5.81
N ARG A 35 -6.03 2.50 6.86
CA ARG A 35 -6.27 2.07 8.25
C ARG A 35 -7.63 1.42 8.49
N SER A 36 -8.67 1.86 7.78
CA SER A 36 -10.05 1.34 7.94
C SER A 36 -10.55 0.48 6.79
N TRP A 37 -9.89 0.50 5.63
CA TRP A 37 -10.37 -0.19 4.43
C TRP A 37 -9.40 -1.26 3.92
N GLY A 38 -8.24 -1.37 4.56
CA GLY A 38 -7.21 -2.34 4.23
C GLY A 38 -6.57 -2.06 2.87
N PHE A 39 -6.15 -3.15 2.22
CA PHE A 39 -5.42 -3.11 0.97
C PHE A 39 -6.26 -2.54 -0.19
N GLY A 40 -5.61 -1.71 -0.99
CA GLY A 40 -6.20 -1.14 -2.20
C GLY A 40 -5.16 -0.72 -3.23
N GLN A 41 -5.65 -0.23 -4.36
CA GLN A 41 -4.83 0.26 -5.45
C GLN A 41 -5.37 1.60 -5.96
N ILE A 42 -4.47 2.58 -6.08
CA ILE A 42 -4.80 3.86 -6.69
C ILE A 42 -5.02 3.63 -8.18
N LYS A 43 -6.21 3.98 -8.67
CA LYS A 43 -6.53 3.88 -10.11
C LYS A 43 -6.09 5.11 -10.86
N ARG A 44 -6.36 6.30 -10.30
CA ARG A 44 -5.96 7.58 -10.87
C ARG A 44 -6.11 8.72 -9.87
N TYR A 45 -5.54 9.85 -10.24
CA TYR A 45 -5.94 11.15 -9.72
C TYR A 45 -6.97 11.78 -10.66
N ASP A 46 -8.02 12.35 -10.09
CA ASP A 46 -9.03 13.09 -10.82
C ASP A 46 -8.74 14.59 -10.63
N ASP A 47 -8.15 15.21 -11.64
CA ASP A 47 -7.78 16.62 -11.61
C ASP A 47 -8.99 17.55 -11.48
N ALA A 48 -10.13 17.19 -12.07
CA ALA A 48 -11.32 18.03 -12.00
C ALA A 48 -11.89 18.04 -10.57
N ALA A 49 -11.94 16.88 -9.94
CA ALA A 49 -12.43 16.74 -8.56
C ALA A 49 -11.35 17.05 -7.50
N GLN A 50 -10.07 17.08 -7.89
CA GLN A 50 -8.90 17.09 -6.99
C GLN A 50 -8.94 15.93 -5.97
N LYS A 51 -9.25 14.72 -6.44
CA LYS A 51 -9.40 13.52 -5.60
C LYS A 51 -8.62 12.32 -6.15
N LEU A 52 -8.14 11.47 -5.24
CA LEU A 52 -7.62 10.16 -5.59
C LEU A 52 -8.77 9.17 -5.72
N ILE A 53 -8.77 8.40 -6.80
CA ILE A 53 -9.73 7.31 -7.01
C ILE A 53 -9.00 6.00 -6.69
N ILE A 54 -9.48 5.30 -5.67
CA ILE A 54 -8.83 4.12 -5.12
C ILE A 54 -9.82 2.95 -5.08
N ASP A 55 -9.35 1.78 -5.53
CA ASP A 55 -10.08 0.54 -5.38
C ASP A 55 -9.58 -0.21 -4.14
N PHE A 56 -10.43 -0.32 -3.12
CA PHE A 56 -10.20 -1.21 -1.98
C PHE A 56 -10.95 -2.54 -2.18
N LYS A 57 -10.49 -3.61 -1.54
CA LYS A 57 -11.04 -4.98 -1.70
C LYS A 57 -12.58 -5.08 -1.55
N GLY A 58 -13.19 -4.23 -0.72
CA GLY A 58 -14.65 -4.14 -0.54
C GLY A 58 -15.30 -2.85 -1.03
N LYS A 59 -14.54 -1.91 -1.60
CA LYS A 59 -15.01 -0.56 -1.95
C LYS A 59 -14.26 -0.03 -3.16
N LYS A 60 -14.78 -0.31 -4.35
CA LYS A 60 -14.21 0.15 -5.62
C LYS A 60 -14.59 1.59 -5.94
N GLY A 61 -13.73 2.29 -6.67
CA GLY A 61 -13.95 3.65 -7.14
C GLY A 61 -14.05 4.68 -6.03
N HIS A 62 -13.45 4.43 -4.86
CA HIS A 62 -13.60 5.32 -3.73
C HIS A 62 -12.80 6.61 -3.96
N SER A 63 -13.51 7.74 -3.94
CA SER A 63 -12.93 9.07 -4.07
C SER A 63 -12.44 9.58 -2.70
N MET A 64 -11.16 9.93 -2.60
CA MET A 64 -10.52 10.40 -1.38
C MET A 64 -9.77 11.71 -1.58
N ASP A 65 -9.78 12.55 -0.55
CA ASP A 65 -8.99 13.77 -0.54
C ASP A 65 -7.49 13.47 -0.34
N PRO A 66 -6.59 14.03 -1.15
CA PRO A 66 -5.15 13.79 -1.00
C PRO A 66 -4.61 14.17 0.39
N SER A 67 -5.13 15.23 1.02
CA SER A 67 -4.71 15.63 2.37
C SER A 67 -5.12 14.61 3.42
N PHE A 68 -6.30 14.00 3.25
CA PHE A 68 -6.78 12.94 4.12
C PHE A 68 -5.90 11.68 3.97
N CYS A 69 -5.60 11.30 2.72
CA CYS A 69 -4.74 10.16 2.40
C CYS A 69 -3.37 10.22 3.08
N LEU A 70 -2.80 11.41 3.30
CA LEU A 70 -1.49 11.57 3.95
C LEU A 70 -1.44 10.97 5.36
N THR A 71 -2.58 10.94 6.06
CA THR A 71 -2.68 10.53 7.46
C THR A 71 -3.40 9.19 7.66
N THR A 72 -4.13 8.70 6.66
CA THR A 72 -4.99 7.52 6.79
C THR A 72 -4.56 6.31 6.00
N MET A 73 -3.59 6.45 5.08
CA MET A 73 -3.03 5.34 4.35
C MET A 73 -1.53 5.50 4.11
N ASP A 74 -0.90 4.37 3.79
CA ASP A 74 0.49 4.31 3.37
C ASP A 74 0.60 3.64 2.00
N VAL A 75 1.49 4.19 1.17
CA VAL A 75 1.83 3.63 -0.14
C VAL A 75 2.84 2.52 0.08
N LEU A 76 2.53 1.34 -0.44
CA LEU A 76 3.37 0.16 -0.28
C LEU A 76 4.44 0.10 -1.38
N PRO A 77 5.70 -0.22 -1.03
CA PRO A 77 6.73 -0.42 -2.03
C PRO A 77 6.47 -1.69 -2.86
N PRO A 78 6.96 -1.79 -4.11
CA PRO A 78 6.71 -2.94 -5.00
C PRO A 78 7.11 -4.29 -4.42
N LYS A 79 8.12 -4.33 -3.55
CA LYS A 79 8.61 -5.55 -2.91
C LYS A 79 7.80 -5.98 -1.67
N HIS A 80 6.90 -5.13 -1.17
CA HIS A 80 6.07 -5.47 -0.03
C HIS A 80 5.23 -6.72 -0.33
N LEU A 81 5.13 -7.67 0.61
CA LEU A 81 4.49 -8.96 0.32
C LEU A 81 3.03 -8.85 -0.10
N LEU A 82 2.26 -7.91 0.46
CA LEU A 82 0.89 -7.66 0.00
C LEU A 82 0.82 -7.22 -1.47
N VAL A 83 1.81 -6.46 -1.94
CA VAL A 83 1.90 -6.06 -3.34
C VAL A 83 2.26 -7.26 -4.21
N ARG A 84 3.31 -8.00 -3.80
CA ARG A 84 3.75 -9.20 -4.50
C ARG A 84 2.71 -10.31 -4.53
N LYS A 85 1.81 -10.39 -3.55
CA LYS A 85 0.70 -11.33 -3.59
C LYS A 85 -0.22 -11.08 -4.80
N GLU A 86 -0.40 -9.83 -5.20
CA GLU A 86 -1.21 -9.45 -6.36
C GLU A 86 -0.42 -9.47 -7.68
N THR A 87 0.89 -9.16 -7.64
CA THR A 87 1.71 -9.02 -8.85
C THR A 87 2.58 -10.24 -9.18
N ASP A 88 2.84 -11.10 -8.20
CA ASP A 88 3.78 -12.22 -8.24
C ASP A 88 3.25 -13.41 -7.41
N THR A 89 1.96 -13.72 -7.62
CA THR A 89 1.23 -14.71 -6.80
C THR A 89 1.88 -16.09 -6.80
N LYS A 90 2.47 -16.51 -7.92
CA LYS A 90 3.12 -17.82 -8.06
C LYS A 90 4.30 -17.95 -7.09
N THR A 91 5.24 -17.00 -7.12
CA THR A 91 6.43 -17.03 -6.26
C THR A 91 6.04 -16.93 -4.78
N ILE A 92 5.05 -16.10 -4.44
CA ILE A 92 4.55 -16.03 -3.05
C ILE A 92 3.98 -17.37 -2.59
N ASN A 93 3.20 -18.05 -3.43
CA ASN A 93 2.66 -19.37 -3.08
C ASN A 93 3.76 -20.42 -2.91
N GLU A 94 4.79 -20.40 -3.73
CA GLU A 94 5.98 -21.28 -3.60
C GLU A 94 6.73 -20.99 -2.31
N LEU A 95 6.98 -19.72 -1.96
CA LEU A 95 7.61 -19.34 -0.70
C LEU A 95 6.79 -19.81 0.52
N ILE A 96 5.47 -19.67 0.48
CA ILE A 96 4.60 -20.13 1.58
C ILE A 96 4.70 -21.66 1.77
N ALA A 97 4.78 -22.42 0.67
CA ALA A 97 4.76 -23.88 0.72
C ALA A 97 6.14 -24.49 1.04
N GLU A 98 7.17 -24.00 0.36
CA GLU A 98 8.48 -24.65 0.33
C GLU A 98 9.54 -23.90 1.14
N ASN A 99 9.37 -22.60 1.39
CA ASN A 99 10.39 -21.79 2.08
C ASN A 99 9.82 -20.72 3.02
N PRO A 100 9.16 -21.13 4.11
CA PRO A 100 8.49 -20.22 5.03
C PRO A 100 9.45 -19.26 5.75
N ALA A 101 10.68 -19.71 6.04
CA ALA A 101 11.71 -18.87 6.63
C ALA A 101 12.11 -17.72 5.69
N GLN A 102 12.25 -18.00 4.38
CA GLN A 102 12.54 -16.97 3.39
C GLN A 102 11.37 -15.97 3.25
N LEU A 103 10.12 -16.44 3.33
CA LEU A 103 8.96 -15.54 3.33
C LEU A 103 9.03 -14.54 4.50
N LEU A 104 9.43 -15.00 5.69
CA LEU A 104 9.63 -14.12 6.85
C LEU A 104 10.78 -13.13 6.63
N VAL A 105 11.92 -13.59 6.08
CA VAL A 105 13.04 -12.70 5.72
C VAL A 105 12.58 -11.60 4.76
N GLU A 106 11.81 -11.95 3.73
CA GLU A 106 11.28 -10.99 2.76
C GLU A 106 10.24 -10.05 3.38
N THR A 107 9.47 -10.54 4.36
CA THR A 107 8.58 -9.68 5.16
C THR A 107 9.39 -8.60 5.87
N LEU A 108 10.46 -8.99 6.58
CA LEU A 108 11.30 -8.09 7.35
C LEU A 108 12.03 -7.09 6.44
N GLN A 109 12.55 -7.54 5.30
CA GLN A 109 13.18 -6.68 4.28
C GLN A 109 12.25 -5.60 3.70
N GLY A 110 10.93 -5.72 3.89
CA GLY A 110 9.97 -4.69 3.52
C GLY A 110 9.98 -3.46 4.41
N TYR A 111 10.62 -3.51 5.58
CA TYR A 111 10.67 -2.43 6.57
C TYR A 111 11.98 -1.63 6.49
N PRO A 112 11.98 -0.32 6.80
CA PRO A 112 13.15 0.56 6.59
C PRO A 112 14.48 0.10 7.23
N ASN A 113 14.42 -0.65 8.34
CA ASN A 113 15.57 -1.16 9.07
C ASN A 113 15.63 -2.70 9.09
N ASN A 114 14.90 -3.36 8.20
CA ASN A 114 14.73 -4.81 8.17
C ASN A 114 14.19 -5.40 9.49
N ALA A 115 13.42 -4.62 10.25
CA ALA A 115 12.84 -5.04 11.51
C ALA A 115 11.37 -4.60 11.60
N ALA A 116 10.58 -5.46 12.23
CA ALA A 116 9.18 -5.23 12.50
C ALA A 116 8.83 -5.86 13.86
N THR A 117 7.80 -5.33 14.50
CA THR A 117 7.21 -5.96 15.67
C THR A 117 6.50 -7.27 15.28
N ALA A 118 6.31 -8.16 16.25
CA ALA A 118 5.57 -9.40 16.03
C ALA A 118 4.16 -9.13 15.47
N VAL A 119 3.49 -8.09 15.95
CA VAL A 119 2.15 -7.67 15.50
C VAL A 119 2.16 -7.24 14.03
N GLU A 120 3.14 -6.45 13.61
CA GLU A 120 3.27 -6.03 12.21
C GLU A 120 3.50 -7.22 11.27
N VAL A 121 4.37 -8.15 11.67
CA VAL A 121 4.62 -9.39 10.92
C VAL A 121 3.34 -10.24 10.83
N GLU A 122 2.64 -10.42 11.94
CA GLU A 122 1.38 -11.18 12.01
C GLU A 122 0.31 -10.59 11.09
N ILE A 123 0.13 -9.27 11.11
CA ILE A 123 -0.83 -8.56 10.24
C ILE A 123 -0.52 -8.79 8.76
N VAL A 124 0.75 -8.75 8.36
CA VAL A 124 1.14 -8.95 6.95
C VAL A 124 0.98 -10.42 6.57
N LEU A 125 1.51 -11.35 7.36
CA LEU A 125 1.49 -12.78 7.02
C LEU A 125 0.07 -13.35 7.05
N SER A 126 -0.77 -12.99 8.01
CA SER A 126 -2.18 -13.42 8.04
C SER A 126 -2.94 -12.99 6.79
N GLN A 127 -2.68 -11.80 6.26
CA GLN A 127 -3.27 -11.32 5.00
C GLN A 127 -2.68 -12.02 3.77
N VAL A 128 -1.38 -12.33 3.78
CA VAL A 128 -0.69 -13.02 2.67
C VAL A 128 -1.15 -14.47 2.57
N LEU A 129 -1.16 -15.21 3.69
CA LEU A 129 -1.52 -16.62 3.75
C LEU A 129 -3.03 -16.86 3.81
N GLY A 130 -3.80 -15.90 4.33
CA GLY A 130 -5.19 -16.09 4.75
C GLY A 130 -5.28 -16.62 6.18
N GLU A 131 -6.30 -16.18 6.94
CA GLU A 131 -6.42 -16.46 8.38
C GLU A 131 -6.36 -17.95 8.74
N GLU A 132 -7.02 -18.80 7.98
CA GLU A 132 -7.06 -20.25 8.29
C GLU A 132 -5.71 -20.92 8.10
N LYS A 133 -4.99 -20.56 7.02
CA LYS A 133 -3.68 -21.13 6.72
C LYS A 133 -2.64 -20.61 7.70
N PHE A 134 -2.69 -19.31 8.02
CA PHE A 134 -1.76 -18.68 8.95
C PHE A 134 -1.78 -19.31 10.35
N LYS A 135 -2.95 -19.69 10.88
CA LYS A 135 -3.07 -20.36 12.19
C LYS A 135 -2.34 -21.72 12.28
N LYS A 136 -2.00 -22.32 11.13
CA LYS A 136 -1.36 -23.65 11.03
C LYS A 136 0.06 -23.59 10.45
N TRP A 137 0.49 -22.41 10.02
CA TRP A 137 1.75 -22.17 9.32
C TRP A 137 2.82 -21.73 10.31
#